data_AF-A0A6B1DA13-F1
#
_entry.id   AF-A0A6B1DA13-F1
#
_cell.length_a   1.000
_cell.length_b   1.000
_cell.length_c   1.000
_cell.angle_alpha   90.00
_cell.angle_beta   90.00
_cell.angle_gamma   90.00
#
_symmetry.space_group_name_H-M   'P 1'
#
loop_
_entity.id
_entity.type
_entity.pdbx_description
1 polymer ?
#
loop_
_entity_poly.entity_id
_entity_poly.type
_entity_poly.pdbx_seq_one_letter_code
_entity_poly.pdbx_strand_id
1 'polypeptide(L)'
;MRIRRKGSGHKVSGESQEGLIEAGYSDEQAYRQLDRSRVRGSGQRALADIVSLVRYAMGEEELVPFNARANERLETWMAAQEAGGRTFTAEQRRWLEDIRDHIAGSVSIELDAFELAPFNQKGGLARAYRLFGEALTQILDALNLTLAG
;
A
#
# COMPACT_ATOMS: atom_id res chain seq x y z
N MET A 1 11.25 50.24 60.55
CA MET A 1 10.62 49.07 59.88
C MET A 1 11.59 47.88 59.99
N ARG A 2 11.21 46.79 60.67
CA ARG A 2 12.07 45.64 61.00
C ARG A 2 12.18 44.65 59.83
N ILE A 3 13.35 44.01 59.73
CA ILE A 3 13.68 42.88 58.86
C ILE A 3 13.18 41.57 59.51
N ARG A 4 12.94 40.55 58.66
CA ARG A 4 12.99 39.08 58.87
C ARG A 4 11.66 38.32 58.84
N ARG A 5 11.55 37.42 57.87
CA ARG A 5 10.99 36.05 58.02
C ARG A 5 11.96 35.09 57.34
N LYS A 6 12.71 34.34 58.15
CA LYS A 6 12.53 32.91 58.49
C LYS A 6 12.94 31.97 57.36
N GLY A 7 14.12 31.36 57.56
CA GLY A 7 14.43 30.04 57.02
C GLY A 7 13.90 28.93 57.93
N SER A 8 13.58 27.80 57.30
CA SER A 8 13.46 26.44 57.85
C SER A 8 13.49 25.57 56.59
N GLY A 9 14.45 24.72 56.27
CA GLY A 9 15.37 23.97 57.12
C GLY A 9 14.95 22.50 57.06
N HIS A 10 15.40 21.75 56.05
CA HIS A 10 16.16 20.51 56.26
C HIS A 10 16.64 19.89 54.94
N LYS A 11 17.80 19.25 55.08
CA LYS A 11 18.80 18.73 54.15
C LYS A 11 18.59 17.24 53.93
N VAL A 12 18.78 16.73 52.72
CA VAL A 12 19.55 15.51 52.34
C VAL A 12 19.45 15.37 50.80
N SER A 13 20.51 15.63 50.03
CA SER A 13 21.64 14.72 49.72
C SER A 13 21.18 13.47 48.97
N GLY A 14 21.63 13.36 47.72
CA GLY A 14 21.37 12.24 46.83
C GLY A 14 21.73 12.64 45.40
N GLU A 15 23.02 12.77 45.13
CA GLU A 15 23.53 12.66 43.77
C GLU A 15 23.09 11.30 43.21
N SER A 16 22.41 11.29 42.07
CA SER A 16 22.33 10.13 41.21
C SER A 16 22.20 10.64 39.79
N GLN A 17 23.15 10.19 38.99
CA GLN A 17 23.38 10.51 37.60
C GLN A 17 22.12 10.24 36.78
N GLU A 18 21.79 11.12 35.85
CA GLU A 18 21.31 10.74 34.51
C GLU A 18 21.34 11.99 33.64
N GLY A 19 22.48 12.16 32.96
CA GLY A 19 22.64 13.15 31.93
C GLY A 19 21.72 12.84 30.76
N LEU A 20 20.76 13.74 30.55
CA LEU A 20 20.43 14.35 29.27
C LEU A 20 20.67 13.45 28.04
N ILE A 21 19.72 12.53 27.78
CA ILE A 21 19.52 12.03 26.43
C ILE A 21 18.76 13.12 25.68
N GLU A 22 19.51 13.79 24.82
CA GLU A 22 19.11 14.85 23.91
C GLU A 22 17.94 14.37 23.04
N ALA A 23 16.78 14.99 23.21
CA ALA A 23 15.59 14.75 22.42
C ALA A 23 15.81 15.27 20.99
N GLY A 24 16.36 14.42 20.13
CA GLY A 24 16.02 14.41 18.72
C GLY A 24 14.52 14.12 18.54
N TYR A 25 13.99 14.44 17.36
CA TYR A 25 12.57 14.39 16.95
C TYR A 25 11.74 15.66 17.20
N SER A 26 12.21 16.78 16.64
CA SER A 26 11.30 17.82 16.13
C SER A 26 10.83 17.41 14.73
N ASP A 27 9.78 16.58 14.63
CA ASP A 27 9.01 16.49 13.38
C ASP A 27 7.58 15.93 13.54
N GLU A 28 6.99 16.02 14.73
CA GLU A 28 5.67 15.44 15.01
C GLU A 28 4.47 16.33 14.62
N GLN A 29 4.71 17.54 14.12
CA GLN A 29 3.62 18.48 13.79
C GLN A 29 3.23 18.48 12.31
N ALA A 30 4.04 17.88 11.42
CA ALA A 30 3.72 17.81 9.98
C ALA A 30 2.74 16.67 9.64
N TYR A 31 2.65 15.63 10.47
CA TYR A 31 1.82 14.44 10.18
C TYR A 31 0.41 14.47 10.79
N ARG A 32 0.05 15.46 11.62
CA ARG A 32 -1.27 15.52 12.30
C ARG A 32 -2.35 16.30 11.56
N GLN A 33 -2.10 16.81 10.36
CA GLN A 33 -3.08 17.60 9.59
C GLN A 33 -3.48 16.96 8.25
N LEU A 34 -3.48 15.63 8.15
CA LEU A 34 -4.36 14.98 7.16
C LEU A 34 -5.72 14.80 7.80
N ASP A 35 -6.54 15.79 7.48
CA ASP A 35 -7.90 16.01 7.91
C ASP A 35 -8.75 14.73 7.87
N ARG A 36 -9.48 14.54 8.96
CA ARG A 36 -10.25 13.37 9.37
C ARG A 36 -11.54 13.21 8.54
N SER A 37 -11.58 13.75 7.32
CA SER A 37 -12.80 14.00 6.54
C SER A 37 -12.91 13.23 5.21
N ARG A 38 -11.98 12.31 4.89
CA ARG A 38 -12.08 11.51 3.63
C ARG A 38 -11.95 9.99 3.76
N VAL A 39 -12.15 9.41 4.95
CA VAL A 39 -12.32 7.95 5.10
C VAL A 39 -13.78 7.55 4.82
N ARG A 40 -14.22 7.81 3.59
CA ARG A 40 -15.38 7.14 2.97
C ARG A 40 -14.96 6.63 1.60
N GLY A 41 -13.91 5.81 1.61
CA GLY A 41 -13.48 4.96 0.52
C GLY A 41 -13.01 3.66 1.15
N SER A 42 -13.54 2.55 0.65
CA SER A 42 -13.29 1.16 1.06
C SER A 42 -11.89 0.88 1.65
N GLY A 43 -11.83 0.05 2.70
CA GLY A 43 -10.61 -0.30 3.43
C GLY A 43 -9.41 -0.72 2.57
N GLN A 44 -9.62 -1.20 1.34
CA GLN A 44 -8.56 -1.44 0.35
C GLN A 44 -7.69 -0.21 0.03
N ARG A 45 -8.26 1.01 -0.05
CA ARG A 45 -7.44 2.22 -0.34
C ARG A 45 -6.51 2.55 0.82
N ALA A 46 -7.00 2.43 2.05
CA ALA A 46 -6.18 2.60 3.24
C ALA A 46 -5.06 1.53 3.32
N LEU A 47 -5.31 0.29 2.89
CA LEU A 47 -4.30 -0.77 2.87
C LEU A 47 -3.23 -0.54 1.79
N ALA A 48 -3.61 -0.15 0.57
CA ALA A 48 -2.64 0.18 -0.49
C ALA A 48 -1.76 1.38 -0.09
N ASP A 49 -2.35 2.38 0.56
CA ASP A 49 -1.62 3.54 1.09
C ASP A 49 -0.64 3.10 2.19
N ILE A 50 -1.05 2.21 3.11
CA ILE A 50 -0.16 1.67 4.16
C ILE A 50 0.97 0.84 3.55
N VAL A 51 0.70 -0.03 2.57
CA VAL A 51 1.74 -0.83 1.89
C VAL A 51 2.74 0.08 1.18
N SER A 52 2.25 1.12 0.51
CA SER A 52 3.09 2.13 -0.15
C SER A 52 3.96 2.88 0.86
N LEU A 53 3.41 3.27 2.00
CA LEU A 53 4.13 3.93 3.09
C LEU A 53 5.18 3.01 3.75
N VAL A 54 4.86 1.73 3.93
CA VAL A 54 5.80 0.74 4.50
C VAL A 54 6.97 0.50 3.55
N ARG A 55 6.72 0.36 2.24
CA ARG A 55 7.78 0.22 1.22
C ARG A 55 8.68 1.46 1.16
N TYR A 56 8.07 2.65 1.21
CA TYR A 56 8.80 3.91 1.28
C TYR A 56 9.69 3.99 2.54
N ALA A 57 9.17 3.62 3.71
CA ALA A 57 9.90 3.66 4.97
C ALA A 57 11.07 2.66 5.04
N MET A 58 11.07 1.61 4.22
CA MET A 58 12.16 0.63 4.12
C MET A 58 13.32 1.07 3.21
N GLY A 59 13.29 2.30 2.68
CA GLY A 59 14.40 2.83 1.88
C GLY A 59 14.47 2.28 0.46
N GLU A 60 13.37 1.76 -0.07
CA GLU A 60 13.22 1.48 -1.51
C GLU A 60 13.09 2.83 -2.27
N GLU A 61 14.13 3.67 -2.28
CA GLU A 61 14.18 4.91 -3.07
C GLU A 61 14.33 4.64 -4.58
N GLU A 62 14.64 3.41 -4.96
CA GLU A 62 14.63 3.00 -6.36
C GLU A 62 13.72 1.80 -6.52
N LEU A 63 12.44 2.10 -6.68
CA LEU A 63 11.60 1.37 -7.60
C LEU A 63 12.42 1.13 -8.89
N VAL A 64 13.12 0.00 -9.04
CA VAL A 64 12.81 -0.80 -10.24
C VAL A 64 11.33 -1.03 -10.03
N PRO A 65 10.44 -0.28 -10.71
CA PRO A 65 9.10 -0.11 -10.18
C PRO A 65 8.52 -1.49 -9.96
N PHE A 66 7.91 -1.76 -8.82
CA PHE A 66 7.19 -3.03 -8.64
C PHE A 66 6.27 -3.27 -9.87
N ASN A 67 5.78 -2.19 -10.48
CA ASN A 67 5.19 -2.13 -11.81
C ASN A 67 6.04 -2.72 -12.96
N ALA A 68 7.32 -2.41 -13.09
CA ALA A 68 8.21 -2.98 -14.11
C ALA A 68 8.42 -4.49 -13.92
N ARG A 69 8.63 -4.97 -12.68
CA ARG A 69 8.71 -6.41 -12.41
C ARG A 69 7.38 -7.12 -12.66
N ALA A 70 6.27 -6.53 -12.22
CA ALA A 70 4.93 -7.04 -12.50
C ALA A 70 4.64 -7.05 -14.01
N ASN A 71 5.17 -6.08 -14.76
CA ASN A 71 5.06 -6.03 -16.21
C ASN A 71 5.83 -7.17 -16.88
N GLU A 72 7.10 -7.36 -16.55
CA GLU A 72 7.91 -8.48 -17.07
C GLU A 72 7.28 -9.85 -16.76
N ARG A 73 6.75 -10.02 -15.55
CA ARG A 73 6.05 -11.23 -15.14
C ARG A 73 4.74 -11.44 -15.89
N LEU A 74 3.96 -10.37 -16.12
CA LEU A 74 2.73 -10.45 -16.90
C LEU A 74 3.04 -10.85 -18.35
N GLU A 75 4.03 -10.22 -18.99
CA GLU A 75 4.44 -10.55 -20.37
C GLU A 75 4.89 -12.01 -20.47
N THR A 76 5.70 -12.47 -19.52
CA THR A 76 6.16 -13.86 -19.45
C THR A 76 4.99 -14.83 -19.30
N TRP A 77 4.03 -14.51 -18.41
CA TRP A 77 2.84 -15.31 -18.21
C TRP A 77 1.96 -15.36 -19.47
N MET A 78 1.74 -14.22 -20.13
CA MET A 78 0.97 -14.16 -21.37
C MET A 78 1.62 -14.97 -22.50
N ALA A 79 2.95 -14.88 -22.66
CA ALA A 79 3.68 -15.68 -23.63
C ALA A 79 3.54 -17.19 -23.36
N ALA A 80 3.53 -17.60 -22.08
CA ALA A 80 3.29 -18.99 -21.70
C ALA A 80 1.86 -19.44 -22.03
N GLN A 81 0.84 -18.59 -21.82
CA GLN A 81 -0.54 -18.89 -22.22
C GLN A 81 -0.67 -19.06 -23.74
N GLU A 82 -0.02 -18.18 -24.51
CA GLU A 82 -0.01 -18.24 -25.98
C GLU A 82 0.67 -19.51 -26.51
N ALA A 83 1.81 -19.90 -25.92
CA ALA A 83 2.47 -21.16 -26.23
C ALA A 83 1.58 -22.39 -25.91
N GLY A 84 0.70 -22.26 -24.92
CA GLY A 84 -0.33 -23.25 -24.58
C GLY A 84 -1.60 -23.19 -25.44
N GLY A 85 -1.64 -22.33 -26.47
CA GLY A 85 -2.78 -22.19 -27.40
C GLY A 85 -3.90 -21.26 -26.91
N ARG A 86 -3.74 -20.60 -25.76
CA ARG A 86 -4.70 -19.59 -25.28
C ARG A 86 -4.28 -18.22 -25.79
N THR A 87 -5.15 -17.59 -26.57
CA THR A 87 -4.94 -16.22 -27.06
C THR A 87 -5.88 -15.24 -26.37
N PHE A 88 -5.41 -14.00 -26.20
CA PHE A 88 -6.19 -12.91 -25.62
C PHE A 88 -6.50 -11.85 -26.67
N THR A 89 -7.76 -11.41 -26.72
CA THR A 89 -8.18 -10.25 -27.51
C THR A 89 -7.51 -8.98 -26.98
N ALA A 90 -7.48 -7.92 -27.78
CA ALA A 90 -6.95 -6.63 -27.36
C ALA A 90 -7.64 -6.11 -26.08
N GLU A 91 -8.95 -6.32 -25.96
CA GLU A 91 -9.69 -5.93 -24.76
C GLU A 91 -9.28 -6.79 -23.54
N GLN A 92 -9.19 -8.12 -23.70
CA GLN A 92 -8.75 -9.00 -22.62
C GLN A 92 -7.33 -8.63 -22.14
N ARG A 93 -6.39 -8.35 -23.05
CA ARG A 93 -5.04 -7.87 -22.68
C ARG A 93 -5.10 -6.59 -21.89
N ARG A 94 -5.92 -5.63 -22.31
CA ARG A 94 -6.07 -4.38 -21.57
C ARG A 94 -6.63 -4.60 -20.16
N TRP A 95 -7.52 -5.58 -19.98
CA TRP A 95 -7.99 -5.97 -18.65
C TRP A 95 -6.91 -6.64 -17.80
N LEU A 96 -6.06 -7.48 -18.40
CA LEU A 96 -4.92 -8.10 -17.71
C LEU A 96 -3.89 -7.05 -17.26
N GLU A 97 -3.64 -6.01 -18.07
CA GLU A 97 -2.80 -4.86 -17.71
C GLU A 97 -3.38 -4.10 -16.51
N ASP A 98 -4.68 -3.77 -16.53
CA ASP A 98 -5.32 -3.06 -15.42
C ASP A 98 -5.31 -3.92 -14.12
N ILE A 99 -5.42 -5.25 -14.24
CA ILE A 99 -5.27 -6.20 -13.11
C ILE A 99 -3.84 -6.20 -12.56
N ARG A 100 -2.83 -6.24 -13.44
CA ARG A 100 -1.43 -6.11 -13.05
C ARG A 100 -1.20 -4.81 -12.29
N ASP A 101 -1.70 -3.69 -12.79
CA ASP A 101 -1.51 -2.38 -12.16
C ASP A 101 -2.19 -2.31 -10.79
N HIS A 102 -3.35 -2.97 -10.63
CA HIS A 102 -3.99 -3.13 -9.33
C HIS A 102 -3.10 -3.93 -8.37
N ILE A 103 -2.71 -5.15 -8.74
CA ILE A 103 -1.83 -6.02 -7.93
C ILE A 103 -0.52 -5.29 -7.59
N ALA A 104 -0.01 -4.47 -8.50
CA ALA A 104 1.20 -3.69 -8.29
C ALA A 104 1.07 -2.69 -7.12
N GLY A 105 -0.12 -2.13 -6.91
CA GLY A 105 -0.43 -1.22 -5.81
C GLY A 105 -1.00 -1.88 -4.55
N SER A 106 -1.64 -3.04 -4.66
CA SER A 106 -2.39 -3.68 -3.56
C SER A 106 -1.87 -5.06 -3.13
N VAL A 107 -0.80 -5.57 -3.76
CA VAL A 107 -0.20 -6.91 -3.55
C VAL A 107 -1.07 -8.07 -4.05
N SER A 108 -2.39 -7.93 -4.08
CA SER A 108 -3.32 -8.90 -4.67
C SER A 108 -4.57 -8.23 -5.24
N ILE A 109 -5.32 -8.97 -6.06
CA ILE A 109 -6.66 -8.60 -6.53
C ILE A 109 -7.69 -9.61 -6.03
N GLU A 110 -8.84 -9.10 -5.60
CA GLU A 110 -10.02 -9.86 -5.23
C GLU A 110 -11.22 -9.41 -6.09
N LEU A 111 -12.32 -10.16 -6.10
CA LEU A 111 -13.50 -9.82 -6.90
C LEU A 111 -14.08 -8.43 -6.57
N ASP A 112 -13.96 -7.98 -5.32
CA ASP A 112 -14.41 -6.65 -4.89
C ASP A 112 -13.64 -5.51 -5.57
N ALA A 113 -12.43 -5.76 -6.09
CA ALA A 113 -11.66 -4.76 -6.82
C ALA A 113 -12.39 -4.29 -8.09
N PHE A 114 -13.26 -5.13 -8.67
CA PHE A 114 -14.02 -4.80 -9.87
C PHE A 114 -15.09 -3.72 -9.67
N GLU A 115 -15.39 -3.38 -8.40
CA GLU A 115 -16.24 -2.23 -8.02
C GLU A 115 -15.47 -0.91 -8.00
N LEU A 116 -14.14 -0.95 -8.19
CA LEU A 116 -13.26 0.22 -8.21
C LEU A 116 -12.86 0.61 -9.64
N ALA A 117 -12.42 1.85 -9.81
CA ALA A 117 -11.83 2.29 -11.06
C ALA A 117 -10.45 1.62 -11.29
N PRO A 118 -10.08 1.29 -12.55
CA PRO A 118 -10.84 1.56 -13.79
C PRO A 118 -11.89 0.49 -14.11
N PHE A 119 -11.98 -0.62 -13.37
CA PHE A 119 -12.84 -1.76 -13.70
C PHE A 119 -14.33 -1.39 -13.76
N ASN A 120 -14.84 -0.67 -12.76
CA ASN A 120 -16.26 -0.27 -12.72
C ASN A 120 -16.67 0.63 -13.91
N GLN A 121 -15.74 1.46 -14.40
CA GLN A 121 -15.93 2.30 -15.60
C GLN A 121 -15.96 1.46 -16.88
N LYS A 122 -15.34 0.29 -16.86
CA LYS A 122 -15.33 -0.68 -17.98
C LYS A 122 -16.46 -1.72 -17.86
N GLY A 123 -17.43 -1.53 -16.96
CA GLY A 123 -18.56 -2.45 -16.74
C GLY A 123 -18.34 -3.48 -15.63
N GLY A 124 -17.29 -3.33 -14.83
CA GLY A 124 -17.05 -4.03 -13.58
C GLY A 124 -16.98 -5.55 -13.71
N LEU A 125 -17.38 -6.24 -12.64
CA LEU A 125 -17.30 -7.70 -12.55
C LEU A 125 -18.12 -8.40 -13.65
N ALA A 126 -19.26 -7.83 -14.02
CA ALA A 126 -20.09 -8.37 -15.09
C ALA A 126 -19.38 -8.35 -16.45
N ARG A 127 -18.62 -7.28 -16.78
CA ARG A 127 -17.83 -7.25 -18.02
C ARG A 127 -16.68 -8.26 -17.95
N ALA A 128 -16.01 -8.37 -16.80
CA ALA A 128 -14.93 -9.34 -16.60
C ALA A 128 -15.40 -10.78 -16.86
N TYR A 129 -16.56 -11.18 -16.31
CA TYR A 129 -17.14 -12.50 -16.60
C TYR A 129 -17.54 -12.69 -18.07
N ARG A 130 -18.01 -11.64 -18.77
CA ARG A 130 -18.26 -11.74 -20.21
C ARG A 130 -17.00 -11.94 -21.03
N LEU A 131 -15.88 -11.37 -20.59
CA LEU A 131 -14.60 -11.45 -21.28
C LEU A 131 -13.87 -12.76 -21.01
N PHE A 132 -13.84 -13.22 -19.76
CA PHE A 132 -13.02 -14.36 -19.33
C PHE A 132 -13.83 -15.60 -18.98
N GLY A 133 -15.17 -15.48 -18.88
CA GLY A 133 -16.05 -16.59 -18.55
C GLY A 133 -15.72 -17.21 -17.19
N GLU A 134 -15.86 -18.54 -17.11
CA GLU A 134 -15.54 -19.34 -15.93
C GLU A 134 -14.04 -19.34 -15.60
N ALA A 135 -13.18 -18.94 -16.54
CA ALA A 135 -11.73 -18.87 -16.32
C ALA A 135 -11.31 -17.63 -15.52
N LEU A 136 -12.21 -16.67 -15.26
CA LEU A 136 -11.87 -15.42 -14.57
C LEU A 136 -11.16 -15.68 -13.23
N THR A 137 -11.76 -16.48 -12.35
CA THR A 137 -11.20 -16.76 -11.02
C THR A 137 -9.84 -17.43 -11.11
N GLN A 138 -9.69 -18.44 -11.98
CA GLN A 138 -8.41 -19.10 -12.21
C GLN A 138 -7.34 -18.13 -12.73
N ILE A 139 -7.71 -17.17 -13.57
CA ILE A 139 -6.78 -16.13 -14.05
C ILE A 139 -6.36 -15.24 -12.89
N LEU A 140 -7.28 -14.79 -12.03
CA LEU A 140 -6.94 -13.95 -10.88
C LEU A 140 -6.00 -14.68 -9.92
N ASP A 141 -6.28 -15.94 -9.61
CA ASP A 141 -5.41 -16.77 -8.75
C ASP A 141 -4.01 -16.92 -9.35
N ALA A 142 -3.93 -17.21 -10.65
CA ALA A 142 -2.66 -17.35 -11.36
C ALA A 142 -1.87 -16.03 -11.36
N LEU A 143 -2.53 -14.89 -11.57
CA LEU A 143 -1.87 -13.58 -11.58
C LEU A 143 -1.46 -13.13 -10.18
N ASN A 144 -2.28 -13.35 -9.15
CA ASN A 144 -1.90 -13.10 -7.76
C ASN A 144 -0.62 -13.87 -7.40
N LEU A 145 -0.54 -15.15 -7.76
CA LEU A 145 0.65 -15.97 -7.53
C LEU A 145 1.87 -15.50 -8.34
N THR A 146 1.67 -15.27 -9.65
CA THR A 146 2.78 -15.01 -10.59
C THR A 146 3.35 -13.61 -10.43
N LEU A 147 2.52 -12.61 -10.12
CA LEU A 147 2.95 -11.21 -10.09
C LEU A 147 3.46 -10.81 -8.70
N ALA A 148 2.88 -11.34 -7.62
CA ALA A 148 3.27 -10.98 -6.25
C ALA A 148 4.52 -11.71 -5.73
N GLY A 149 4.79 -12.94 -6.19
CA GLY A 149 5.95 -13.76 -5.79
C GLY A 149 7.15 -13.53 -6.68
#